data_AF-A0A7C4JFZ6-F1
#
_entry.id   AF-A0A7C4JFZ6-F1
#
_cell.length_a   1.000
_cell.length_b   1.000
_cell.length_c   1.000
_cell.angle_alpha   90.00
_cell.angle_beta   90.00
_cell.angle_gamma   90.00
#
_symmetry.space_group_name_H-M   'P 1'
#
loop_
_entity.id
_entity.type
_entity.pdbx_description
1 polymer ?
#
loop_
_entity_poly.entity_id
_entity_poly.type
_entity_poly.pdbx_seq_one_letter_code
_entity_poly.pdbx_strand_id
1 'polypeptide(L)' 'MCIEEIARFAKIKGLNLVGTGDFTHPKWLKELQETLTQDADSGLYRVASDPESSVYFMITT' A
#
# COMPACT_ATOMS: atom_id res chain seq x y z
N MET A 1 1.80 12.79 -1.79
CA MET A 1 1.15 11.66 -1.11
C MET A 1 2.02 10.48 -1.41
N CYS A 2 2.59 9.84 -0.39
CA CYS A 2 3.35 8.61 -0.56
C CYS A 2 2.75 7.45 0.24
N ILE A 3 3.13 6.22 -0.13
CA ILE A 3 2.59 5.00 0.46
C ILE A 3 2.85 4.91 1.96
N GLU A 4 3.98 5.39 2.44
CA GLU A 4 4.33 5.41 3.86
C GLU A 4 3.45 6.37 4.65
N GLU A 5 3.13 7.54 4.09
CA GLU A 5 2.19 8.48 4.71
C GLU A 5 0.79 7.89 4.78
N ILE A 6 0.33 7.24 3.70
CA ILE A 6 -0.97 6.56 3.67
C ILE A 6 -1.01 5.47 4.73
N ALA A 7 0.02 4.61 4.81
CA ALA A 7 0.11 3.55 5.81
C ALA A 7 0.07 4.11 7.24
N ARG A 8 0.81 5.19 7.50
CA ARG A 8 0.84 5.85 8.81
C ARG A 8 -0.55 6.35 9.22
N PHE A 9 -1.25 7.05 8.32
CA PHE A 9 -2.58 7.56 8.62
C PHE A 9 -3.64 6.45 8.65
N ALA A 10 -3.48 5.39 7.88
CA ALA A 10 -4.33 4.20 7.95
C ALA A 10 -4.25 3.56 9.35
N LYS A 11 -3.04 3.38 9.90
CA LYS A 11 -2.86 2.91 11.30
C LYS A 11 -3.56 3.82 12.30
N ILE A 12 -3.37 5.14 12.21
CA ILE A 12 -4.02 6.12 13.10
C ILE A 12 -5.55 6.03 13.00
N LYS A 13 -6.09 5.80 11.80
CA LYS A 13 -7.52 5.66 11.54
C LYS A 13 -8.09 4.27 11.87
N GLY A 14 -7.25 3.31 12.25
CA GLY A 14 -7.66 1.92 12.48
C GLY A 14 -8.08 1.17 11.21
N LEU A 15 -7.51 1.55 10.06
CA LEU A 15 -7.76 0.89 8.78
C LEU A 15 -6.74 -0.22 8.54
N ASN A 16 -7.22 -1.42 8.23
CA ASN A 16 -6.39 -2.58 7.95
C ASN A 16 -6.18 -2.83 6.44
N LEU A 17 -7.02 -2.23 5.58
CA LEU A 17 -6.95 -2.37 4.13
C LEU A 17 -7.21 -1.01 3.48
N VAL A 18 -6.38 -0.66 2.50
CA VAL A 18 -6.46 0.60 1.76
C VAL A 18 -6.37 0.33 0.25
N GLY A 19 -7.28 0.92 -0.52
CA GLY A 19 -7.15 0.98 -1.98
C GLY A 19 -6.15 2.06 -2.38
N THR A 20 -5.17 1.73 -3.23
CA THR A 20 -4.13 2.68 -3.65
C THR A 20 -4.67 3.78 -4.57
N GLY A 21 -5.72 3.48 -5.35
CA GLY A 21 -6.23 4.37 -6.40
C GLY A 21 -5.21 4.64 -7.52
N ASP A 22 -5.65 5.35 -8.57
CA ASP A 22 -4.82 6.03 -9.59
C ASP A 22 -3.69 5.19 -10.21
N PHE A 23 -3.75 3.85 -10.21
CA PHE A 23 -2.65 3.00 -10.69
C PHE A 23 -2.33 3.22 -12.19
N THR A 24 -3.24 3.87 -12.92
CA THR A 24 -3.06 4.26 -14.32
C THR A 24 -2.10 5.44 -14.48
N HIS A 25 -1.81 6.21 -13.42
CA HIS A 25 -0.84 7.29 -13.45
C HIS A 25 0.60 6.71 -13.39
N PRO A 26 1.46 6.95 -14.40
CA PRO A 26 2.73 6.25 -14.54
C PRO A 26 3.71 6.52 -13.39
N LYS A 27 3.71 7.74 -12.84
CA LYS A 27 4.55 8.07 -11.68
C LYS A 27 4.06 7.37 -10.41
N TRP A 28 2.75 7.24 -10.25
CA TRP A 28 2.16 6.57 -9.09
C TRP A 28 2.37 5.06 -9.17
N LEU A 29 2.15 4.46 -10.35
CA LEU A 29 2.45 3.06 -10.58
C LEU A 29 3.90 2.71 -10.25
N LYS A 30 4.86 3.56 -10.65
CA LYS A 30 6.27 3.39 -10.32
C LYS A 30 6.49 3.39 -8.81
N GLU A 31 5.90 4.36 -8.11
CA GLU A 31 5.99 4.43 -6.65
C GLU A 31 5.39 3.19 -5.96
N LEU A 32 4.23 2.71 -6.43
CA LEU A 32 3.62 1.48 -5.93
C LEU A 32 4.54 0.27 -6.11
N GLN A 33 5.18 0.14 -7.27
CA GLN A 33 6.11 -0.96 -7.56
C GLN A 33 7.41 -0.90 -6.73
N GLU A 34 7.88 0.31 -6.39
CA GLU A 34 9.09 0.50 -5.59
C GLU A 34 8.85 0.31 -4.09
N THR A 35 7.64 0.63 -3.60
CA THR A 35 7.34 0.67 -2.16
C THR A 35 6.54 -0.53 -1.65
N LEU A 36 5.74 -1.17 -2.51
CA LEU A 36 4.88 -2.28 -2.11
C LEU A 36 5.47 -3.63 -2.51
N THR A 37 5.34 -4.60 -1.62
CA THR A 37 5.62 -6.02 -1.87
C THR A 37 4.37 -6.84 -1.68
N GLN A 38 4.21 -7.89 -2.48
CA GLN A 38 3.05 -8.76 -2.39
C GLN A 38 3.18 -9.70 -1.19
N ASP A 39 2.12 -9.82 -0.43
CA ASP A 39 1.98 -10.82 0.62
C ASP A 39 1.55 -12.16 0.01
N ALA A 40 2.33 -13.20 0.29
CA ALA A 40 2.18 -14.51 -0.38
C ALA A 40 0.87 -15.21 -0.03
N ASP A 41 0.33 -14.99 1.17
CA ASP A 41 -0.83 -15.73 1.67
C ASP A 41 -2.16 -15.01 1.36
N SER A 42 -2.18 -13.68 1.43
CA SER A 42 -3.41 -12.90 1.23
C SER A 42 -3.64 -12.42 -0.20
N GLY A 43 -2.61 -12.41 -1.04
CA GLY A 43 -2.65 -11.79 -2.37
C GLY A 43 -2.76 -10.26 -2.35
N LEU A 44 -2.67 -9.64 -1.16
CA LEU A 44 -2.63 -8.20 -0.95
C LEU A 44 -1.19 -7.68 -0.97
N TYR A 45 -1.03 -6.38 -0.89
CA TYR A 45 0.27 -5.72 -0.85
C TYR A 45 0.55 -5.14 0.55
N ARG A 46 1.83 -5.05 0.91
CA ARG A 46 2.30 -4.38 2.14
C ARG A 46 3.50 -3.51 1.82
N VAL A 47 3.81 -2.58 2.71
CA VAL A 47 4.99 -1.72 2.57
C VAL A 47 6.25 -2.58 2.76
N ALA A 48 7.16 -2.56 1.79
CA ALA A 48 8.38 -3.37 1.81
C ALA A 48 9.31 -3.00 2.99
N SER A 49 9.30 -1.74 3.42
CA SER A 49 10.09 -1.25 4.55
C SER A 49 9.48 -1.57 5.92
N ASP A 50 8.22 -2.01 5.99
CA ASP A 50 7.52 -2.36 7.24
C ASP A 50 6.69 -3.64 7.10
N PRO A 51 7.34 -4.83 7.08
CA PRO A 51 6.66 -6.11 6.85
C PRO A 51 5.66 -6.50 7.95
N GLU A 52 5.87 -6.01 9.17
CA GLU A 52 5.02 -6.26 10.35
C GLU A 52 3.83 -5.30 10.42
N SER A 53 3.69 -4.40 9.45
CA SER A 53 2.54 -3.50 9.37
C SER A 53 1.23 -4.28 9.24
N SER A 54 0.26 -3.95 10.09
CA SER A 54 -1.11 -4.46 10.01
C SER A 54 -1.96 -3.82 8.91
N VAL A 55 -1.35 -3.01 8.04
CA VAL A 55 -2.01 -2.29 6.95
C VAL A 55 -1.65 -2.92 5.62
N TYR A 56 -2.67 -3.40 4.92
CA TYR A 56 -2.58 -3.96 3.59
C TYR A 56 -3.07 -2.97 2.53
N PHE A 57 -2.61 -3.17 1.32
CA PHE A 57 -2.94 -2.38 0.14
C PHE A 57 -3.54 -3.27 -0.95
N MET A 58 -4.50 -2.73 -1.69
CA MET A 58 -5.03 -3.32 -2.91
C MET A 58 -4.89 -2.33 -4.07
N ILE A 59 -4.54 -2.84 -5.25
CA ILE A 59 -4.47 -2.03 -6.46
C ILE A 59 -5.90 -1.80 -6.97
N THR A 60 -6.33 -0.54 -7.02
CA THR A 60 -7.67 -0.13 -7.46
C THR A 60 -7.57 1.00 -8.47
N THR A 61 -8.52 1.01 -9.42
CA THR A 61 -8.64 2.11 -10.40
C THR A 61 -9.11 3.40 -9.77
#